data_AF-D6CK77-F1
#
_entry.id   AF-D6CK77-F1
#
_cell.length_a   1.000
_cell.length_b   1.000
_cell.length_c   1.000
_cell.angle_alpha   90.00
_cell.angle_beta   90.00
_cell.angle_gamma   90.00
#
_symmetry.space_group_name_H-M   'P 1'
#
loop_
_entity.id
_entity.type
_entity.pdbx_description
1 polymer ?
#
loop_
_entity_poly.entity_id
_entity_poly.type
_entity_poly.pdbx_seq_one_letter_code
_entity_poly.pdbx_strand_id
1 'polypeptide(L)'
;MSRYTITVRSLDNEHRLDPAGTIGYDRMLRTYFVEAFPMPDEDAGYALWIGCLLEEFSTLASLYNRVAAEGYVLEDVSEEIVTAMAREASIPAEPSVAERFGMVM
;
A
#
# COMPACT_ATOMS: atom_id res chain seq x y z
N MET A 1 2.10 1.24 -10.39
CA MET A 1 2.15 0.87 -8.95
C MET A 1 3.59 1.00 -8.52
N SER A 2 3.94 2.02 -7.75
CA SER A 2 5.26 2.08 -7.13
C SER A 2 5.33 1.11 -5.96
N ARG A 3 6.49 0.49 -5.76
CA ARG A 3 6.76 -0.47 -4.68
C ARG A 3 8.08 -0.10 -4.04
N TYR A 4 8.08 0.01 -2.72
CA TYR A 4 9.24 0.33 -1.91
C TYR A 4 9.38 -0.71 -0.82
N THR A 5 10.59 -1.24 -0.66
CA THR A 5 10.88 -2.19 0.40
C THR A 5 10.97 -1.45 1.72
N ILE A 6 10.29 -1.99 2.72
CA ILE A 6 10.22 -1.50 4.08
C ILE A 6 10.31 -2.67 5.06
N THR A 7 10.53 -2.35 6.32
CA THR A 7 10.47 -3.37 7.37
C THR A 7 9.08 -3.36 7.99
N VAL A 8 8.44 -4.53 8.11
CA VAL A 8 7.17 -4.67 8.80
C VAL A 8 7.35 -5.52 10.03
N ARG A 9 6.90 -5.01 11.18
CA ARG A 9 7.01 -5.70 12.46
C ARG A 9 5.62 -6.01 13.02
N SER A 10 5.48 -7.17 13.63
CA SER A 10 4.26 -7.52 14.37
C SER A 10 4.29 -6.90 15.76
N LEU A 11 3.17 -6.30 16.18
CA LEU A 11 2.95 -5.78 17.52
C LEU A 11 2.63 -6.90 18.53
N ASP A 12 2.01 -7.99 18.07
CA ASP A 12 1.69 -9.15 18.90
C ASP A 12 2.94 -9.99 19.27
N ASN A 13 3.94 -9.99 18.39
CA ASN A 13 5.17 -10.77 18.59
C ASN A 13 6.39 -9.98 18.13
N GLU A 14 7.19 -9.53 19.09
CA GLU A 14 8.38 -8.70 18.83
C GLU A 14 9.45 -9.38 17.96
N HIS A 15 9.50 -10.70 17.93
CA HIS A 15 10.44 -11.47 17.12
C HIS A 15 9.94 -11.70 15.69
N ARG A 16 8.67 -11.37 15.39
CA ARG A 16 8.07 -11.55 14.07
C ARG A 16 8.22 -10.25 13.28
N LEU A 17 9.31 -10.19 12.52
CA LEU A 17 9.70 -9.07 11.67
C LEU A 17 9.96 -9.56 10.24
N ASP A 18 9.48 -8.79 9.28
CA ASP A 18 9.63 -9.01 7.85
C ASP A 18 10.41 -7.84 7.24
N PRO A 19 11.72 -8.00 6.99
CA PRO A 19 12.57 -6.93 6.46
C PRO A 19 12.39 -6.73 4.94
N ALA A 20 11.59 -7.58 4.30
CA ALA A 20 11.30 -7.56 2.87
C ALA A 20 9.85 -7.17 2.56
N GLY A 21 9.17 -6.53 3.52
CA GLY A 21 7.83 -5.99 3.31
C GLY A 21 7.83 -4.91 2.23
N THR A 22 6.69 -4.71 1.57
CA THR A 22 6.57 -3.75 0.48
C THR A 22 5.40 -2.81 0.74
N ILE A 23 5.67 -1.50 0.65
CA ILE A 23 4.65 -0.44 0.65
C ILE A 23 4.61 0.22 -0.72
N GLY A 24 3.45 0.74 -1.10
CA GLY A 24 3.36 1.53 -2.30
C GLY A 24 2.07 2.29 -2.49
N TYR A 25 1.96 2.89 -3.66
CA TYR A 25 0.74 3.51 -4.16
C TYR A 25 0.34 2.87 -5.48
N ASP A 26 -0.90 2.40 -5.54
CA ASP A 26 -1.51 1.92 -6.76
C ASP A 26 -2.31 3.05 -7.41
N ARG A 27 -1.89 3.46 -8.61
CA ARG A 27 -2.54 4.55 -9.36
C ARG A 27 -3.90 4.14 -9.94
N MET A 28 -4.08 2.86 -10.24
CA MET A 28 -5.30 2.34 -10.87
C MET A 28 -6.41 2.21 -9.82
N LEU A 29 -6.04 1.72 -8.63
CA LEU A 29 -6.91 1.65 -7.46
C LEU A 29 -6.93 2.95 -6.63
N ARG A 30 -6.05 3.91 -6.93
CA ARG A 30 -5.94 5.18 -6.18
C ARG A 30 -5.82 4.97 -4.67
N THR A 31 -5.06 3.96 -4.28
CA THR A 31 -4.92 3.54 -2.89
C THR A 31 -3.48 3.27 -2.54
N TYR A 32 -3.11 3.59 -1.31
CA TYR A 32 -1.90 3.05 -0.71
C TYR A 32 -2.12 1.58 -0.34
N PHE A 33 -1.07 0.78 -0.43
CA PHE A 33 -1.11 -0.64 -0.11
C PHE A 33 0.14 -1.06 0.65
N VAL A 34 0.05 -2.16 1.38
CA VAL A 34 1.19 -2.84 1.97
C VAL A 34 1.02 -4.35 1.85
N GLU A 35 2.13 -5.03 1.56
CA GLU A 35 2.26 -6.49 1.53
C GLU A 35 3.45 -6.88 2.42
N ALA A 36 3.26 -7.83 3.34
CA ALA A 36 4.32 -8.33 4.20
C ALA A 36 4.02 -9.74 4.73
N PHE A 37 5.07 -10.43 5.17
CA PHE A 37 5.01 -11.82 5.63
C PHE A 37 4.49 -12.76 4.54
N PRO A 38 5.29 -13.01 3.48
CA PRO A 38 4.94 -14.00 2.46
C PRO A 38 4.75 -15.37 3.10
N MET A 39 3.65 -16.03 2.76
CA MET A 39 3.40 -17.40 3.19
C MET A 39 4.33 -18.36 2.42
N PRO A 40 4.70 -19.51 3.00
CA PRO A 40 5.63 -20.46 2.37
C PRO A 40 5.08 -21.11 1.08
N ASP A 41 3.77 -20.99 0.85
CA ASP A 41 3.09 -21.44 -0.35
C ASP A 41 2.80 -20.19 -1.21
N GLU A 42 3.35 -20.16 -2.43
CA GLU A 42 3.27 -18.98 -3.31
C GLU A 42 1.82 -18.62 -3.70
N ASP A 43 0.91 -19.60 -3.66
CA ASP A 43 -0.54 -19.40 -3.88
C ASP A 43 -1.29 -18.94 -2.61
N ALA A 44 -0.67 -19.04 -1.42
CA ALA A 44 -1.31 -18.65 -0.15
C ALA A 44 -1.21 -17.13 0.15
N GLY A 45 -0.39 -16.38 -0.60
CA GLY A 45 -0.31 -14.93 -0.50
C GLY A 45 0.48 -14.42 0.72
N TYR A 46 0.07 -13.27 1.25
CA TYR A 46 0.75 -12.57 2.35
C TYR A 46 -0.12 -12.53 3.60
N ALA A 47 0.48 -12.68 4.77
CA ALA A 47 -0.27 -12.55 6.03
C ALA A 47 -0.75 -11.12 6.28
N LEU A 48 -0.02 -10.12 5.76
CA LEU A 48 -0.47 -8.74 5.67
C LEU A 48 -0.60 -8.38 4.20
N TRP A 49 -1.83 -8.20 3.71
CA TRP A 49 -2.10 -7.65 2.38
C TRP A 49 -3.31 -6.75 2.45
N ILE A 50 -3.10 -5.43 2.34
CA ILE A 50 -4.18 -4.44 2.40
C ILE A 50 -4.00 -3.39 1.30
N GLY A 51 -5.08 -2.72 0.91
CA GLY A 51 -5.09 -1.73 -0.17
C GLY A 51 -5.29 -2.39 -1.53
N CYS A 52 -6.22 -3.33 -1.60
CA CYS A 52 -6.55 -4.08 -2.81
C CYS A 52 -7.85 -3.60 -3.47
N LEU A 53 -8.56 -2.67 -2.82
CA LEU A 53 -9.80 -2.09 -3.33
C LEU A 53 -9.61 -0.66 -3.84
N LEU A 54 -10.51 -0.24 -4.73
CA LEU A 54 -10.53 1.12 -5.26
C LEU A 54 -10.78 2.13 -4.13
N GLU A 55 -9.88 3.11 -4.00
CA GLU A 55 -9.92 4.23 -3.06
C GLU A 55 -10.00 3.81 -1.57
N GLU A 56 -9.57 2.58 -1.25
CA GLU A 56 -9.61 2.02 0.10
C GLU A 56 -8.83 2.85 1.13
N PHE A 57 -7.61 3.23 0.76
CA PHE A 57 -6.71 4.09 1.53
C PHE A 57 -6.21 5.22 0.65
N SER A 58 -6.96 6.33 0.60
CA SER A 58 -6.59 7.53 -0.16
C SER A 58 -5.49 8.36 0.50
N THR A 59 -5.09 8.03 1.74
CA THR A 59 -3.99 8.70 2.46
C THR A 59 -3.08 7.68 3.14
N LEU A 60 -1.78 8.00 3.26
CA LEU A 60 -0.84 7.20 4.03
C LEU A 60 -1.30 7.01 5.47
N ALA A 61 -1.85 8.06 6.10
CA ALA A 61 -2.35 7.99 7.48
C ALA A 61 -3.46 6.94 7.65
N SER A 62 -4.36 6.80 6.67
CA SER A 62 -5.39 5.76 6.68
C SER A 62 -4.77 4.36 6.60
N LEU A 63 -3.73 4.18 5.77
CA LEU A 63 -2.99 2.92 5.68
C LEU A 63 -2.33 2.59 7.03
N TYR A 64 -1.56 3.52 7.61
CA TYR A 64 -0.88 3.31 8.89
C TYR A 64 -1.84 2.93 10.02
N ASN A 65 -2.99 3.60 10.12
CA ASN A 65 -4.02 3.26 11.11
C ASN A 65 -4.56 1.84 10.90
N ARG A 66 -4.79 1.44 9.64
CA ARG A 66 -5.24 0.08 9.35
C ARG A 66 -4.19 -0.96 9.69
N VAL A 67 -2.93 -0.73 9.31
CA VAL A 67 -1.81 -1.63 9.65
C VAL A 67 -1.68 -1.80 11.16
N ALA A 68 -1.77 -0.70 11.92
CA ALA A 68 -1.77 -0.74 13.38
C ALA A 68 -2.95 -1.53 13.96
N ALA A 69 -4.15 -1.37 13.38
CA ALA A 69 -5.35 -2.11 13.78
C ALA A 69 -5.24 -3.62 13.50
N GLU A 70 -4.49 -4.02 12.46
CA GLU A 70 -4.16 -5.41 12.16
C GLU A 70 -3.02 -5.96 13.04
N GLY A 71 -2.46 -5.14 13.94
CA GLY A 71 -1.41 -5.55 14.86
C GLY A 71 -0.01 -5.51 14.26
N TYR A 72 0.24 -4.63 13.28
CA TYR A 72 1.54 -4.44 12.65
C TYR A 72 2.02 -2.98 12.73
N VAL A 73 3.30 -2.76 12.50
CA VAL A 73 3.90 -1.43 12.34
C VAL A 73 4.85 -1.43 11.15
N LEU A 74 4.84 -0.33 10.40
CA LEU A 74 5.77 -0.12 9.28
C LEU A 74 6.97 0.68 9.79
N GLU A 75 8.15 0.16 9.53
CA GLU A 75 9.44 0.74 9.88
C GLU A 75 10.26 0.99 8.60
N ASP A 76 11.29 1.83 8.69
CA ASP A 76 12.17 2.19 7.56
C ASP A 76 11.49 2.97 6.41
N VAL A 77 10.30 3.52 6.64
CA VAL A 77 9.61 4.36 5.64
C VAL A 77 10.25 5.76 5.60
N SER A 78 11.26 5.90 4.75
CA SER A 78 12.02 7.15 4.59
C SER A 78 11.18 8.28 3.97
N GLU A 79 11.54 9.53 4.26
CA GLU A 79 10.85 10.72 3.71
C GLU A 79 10.86 10.73 2.16
N GLU A 80 11.93 10.22 1.55
CA GLU A 80 12.04 10.05 0.10
C GLU A 80 10.97 9.10 -0.46
N ILE A 81 10.72 7.98 0.24
CA ILE A 81 9.69 7.00 -0.12
C ILE A 81 8.30 7.65 -0.01
N VAL A 82 8.04 8.36 1.10
CA VAL A 82 6.78 9.09 1.32
C VAL A 82 6.56 10.12 0.22
N THR A 83 7.58 10.92 -0.09
CA THR A 83 7.52 11.97 -1.12
C THR A 83 7.29 11.37 -2.51
N ALA A 84 7.95 10.26 -2.83
CA ALA A 84 7.79 9.58 -4.10
C ALA A 84 6.36 9.03 -4.27
N MET A 85 5.81 8.39 -3.23
CA MET A 85 4.42 7.92 -3.26
C MET A 85 3.40 9.07 -3.30
N ALA A 86 3.64 10.16 -2.56
CA ALA A 86 2.78 11.35 -2.60
C ALA A 86 2.80 12.01 -3.99
N ARG A 87 3.97 12.07 -4.64
CA ARG A 87 4.10 12.54 -6.00
C ARG A 87 3.31 11.67 -6.97
N GLU A 88 3.38 10.34 -6.84
CA GLU A 88 2.58 9.41 -7.65
C GLU A 88 1.07 9.61 -7.43
N ALA A 89 0.64 9.80 -6.18
CA ALA A 89 -0.76 10.07 -5.85
C ALA A 89 -1.27 11.42 -6.39
N SER A 90 -0.38 12.40 -6.52
CA SER A 90 -0.69 13.72 -7.08
C SER A 90 -0.75 13.76 -8.60
N ILE A 91 -0.27 12.73 -9.31
CA ILE A 91 -0.44 12.66 -10.77
C ILE A 91 -1.90 12.33 -11.03
N PRO A 92 -2.69 13.23 -11.66
CA PRO A 92 -4.08 12.94 -11.96
C PRO A 92 -4.13 11.64 -12.75
N ALA A 93 -4.92 10.68 -12.25
CA ALA A 93 -5.23 9.49 -13.01
C ALA A 93 -5.74 9.97 -14.38
N GLU A 94 -5.15 9.46 -15.46
CA GLU A 94 -5.58 9.83 -16.80
C GLU A 94 -7.09 9.64 -16.87
N PRO A 95 -7.86 10.62 -17.39
CA PRO A 95 -9.30 10.49 -17.46
C PRO A 95 -9.62 9.17 -18.11
N SER A 96 -10.52 8.41 -17.47
CA SER A 96 -10.88 7.08 -17.94
C SER A 96 -11.28 7.16 -19.41
N VAL A 97 -11.12 6.09 -20.20
CA VAL A 97 -11.56 6.09 -21.60
C VAL A 97 -13.01 6.61 -21.74
N ALA A 98 -13.88 6.30 -20.78
CA ALA A 98 -15.24 6.83 -20.67
C ALA A 98 -15.32 8.38 -20.58
N GLU A 99 -14.42 9.03 -19.86
CA GLU A 99 -14.32 10.50 -19.75
C GLU A 99 -13.74 11.12 -21.04
N ARG A 100 -12.77 10.47 -21.70
CA ARG A 100 -12.24 10.94 -23.00
C ARG A 100 -13.27 10.86 -24.13
N PHE A 101 -14.25 9.96 -24.03
CA PHE A 101 -15.32 9.80 -25.01
C PHE A 101 -16.63 10.51 -24.62
N GLY A 102 -16.65 11.32 -23.55
CA GLY A 102 -17.82 12.12 -23.18
C GLY A 102 -19.04 11.29 -22.77
N MET A 103 -18.84 10.04 -22.31
CA MET A 103 -19.90 9.22 -21.72
C MET A 103 -20.00 9.48 -20.22
N VAL A 104 -20.31 10.74 -19.86
CA VAL A 104 -20.94 11.05 -18.58
C VAL A 104 -22.40 11.29 -18.91
N MET A 105 -23.28 10.40 -18.45
CA MET A 105 -24.73 10.60 -18.47
C MET A 105 -25.14 11.59 -17.37
#